data_AF-A0A2V8B9Z8-F1
#
_entry.id   AF-A0A2V8B9Z8-F1
#
_cell.length_a   1.000
_cell.length_b   1.000
_cell.length_c   1.000
_cell.angle_alpha   90.00
_cell.angle_beta   90.00
_cell.angle_gamma   90.00
#
_symmetry.space_group_name_H-M   'P 1'
#
loop_
_entity.id
_entity.type
_entity.pdbx_description
1 polymer ?
#
loop_
_entity_poly.entity_id
_entity_poly.type
_entity_poly.pdbx_seq_one_letter_code
_entity_poly.pdbx_strand_id
1 'polypeptide(L)'
;MKWVPRRFRRREMDEQLDKELRFHLDQHAADLMADGHGPEQARRAARLALGGPQQVKEACRDVHGARWLDDLWHDVRYALRTLGHRPGFAAVLLGTLALGIGATTVMFTVING
;
A
#
# COMPACT_ATOMS: atom_id res chain seq x y z
N MET A 1 -0.05 23.34 -7.42
CA MET A 1 0.24 21.90 -7.22
C MET A 1 -0.95 21.27 -6.50
N LYS A 2 -1.84 20.61 -7.25
CA LYS A 2 -3.12 20.10 -6.74
C LYS A 2 -2.91 18.70 -6.13
N TRP A 3 -2.74 18.64 -4.81
CA TRP A 3 -2.79 17.41 -4.04
C TRP A 3 -4.25 16.95 -3.91
N VAL A 4 -4.75 16.24 -4.93
CA VAL A 4 -6.07 15.59 -4.83
C VAL A 4 -5.96 14.45 -3.81
N PRO A 5 -6.90 14.31 -2.86
CA PRO A 5 -6.76 13.32 -1.81
C PRO A 5 -6.86 11.93 -2.44
N ARG A 6 -5.82 11.10 -2.26
CA ARG A 6 -5.79 9.67 -2.64
C ARG A 6 -7.01 8.88 -2.13
N ARG A 7 -7.77 9.42 -1.17
CA ARG A 7 -9.03 8.85 -0.67
C ARG A 7 -10.20 8.91 -1.65
N PHE A 8 -10.29 9.91 -2.53
CA PHE A 8 -11.41 10.01 -3.47
C PHE A 8 -11.32 8.98 -4.60
N ARG A 9 -10.11 8.81 -5.16
CA ARG A 9 -9.85 7.77 -6.17
C ARG A 9 -10.01 6.34 -5.61
N ARG A 10 -9.76 6.16 -4.31
CA ARG A 10 -10.00 4.88 -3.61
C ARG A 10 -11.48 4.52 -3.54
N ARG A 11 -12.37 5.49 -3.25
CA ARG A 11 -13.82 5.24 -3.19
C ARG A 11 -14.39 4.81 -4.54
N GLU A 12 -13.95 5.47 -5.60
CA GLU A 12 -14.40 5.18 -6.97
C GLU A 12 -13.92 3.79 -7.42
N MET A 13 -12.68 3.43 -7.11
CA MET A 13 -12.15 2.09 -7.37
C MET A 13 -12.84 1.01 -6.51
N ASP A 14 -13.18 1.32 -5.26
CA ASP A 14 -13.91 0.43 -4.36
C ASP A 14 -15.36 0.19 -4.82
N GLU A 15 -15.99 1.19 -5.44
CA GLU A 15 -17.34 1.08 -6.04
C GLU A 15 -17.29 0.33 -7.37
N GLN A 16 -16.26 0.55 -8.18
CA GLN A 16 -16.06 -0.17 -9.43
C GLN A 16 -15.80 -1.66 -9.17
N LEU A 17 -14.96 -1.97 -8.17
CA LEU A 17 -14.70 -3.35 -7.74
C LEU A 17 -15.95 -4.02 -7.18
N ASP A 18 -16.79 -3.30 -6.43
CA ASP A 18 -18.07 -3.83 -5.93
C ASP A 18 -19.05 -4.16 -7.06
N LYS A 19 -19.12 -3.29 -8.08
CA LYS A 19 -19.92 -3.56 -9.29
C LYS A 19 -19.43 -4.77 -10.05
N GLU A 20 -18.12 -4.88 -10.26
CA GLU A 20 -17.52 -5.99 -11.01
C GLU A 20 -17.72 -7.33 -10.26
N LEU A 21 -17.55 -7.33 -8.94
CA LEU A 21 -17.79 -8.52 -8.14
C LEU A 21 -19.27 -8.95 -8.14
N ARG A 22 -20.20 -7.98 -8.07
CA ARG A 22 -21.65 -8.26 -8.19
C ARG A 22 -22.00 -8.85 -9.55
N PHE A 23 -21.40 -8.33 -10.62
CA PHE A 23 -21.59 -8.86 -11.97
C PHE A 23 -21.16 -10.34 -12.05
N HIS A 24 -19.99 -10.69 -11.50
CA HIS A 24 -19.54 -12.09 -11.46
C HIS A 24 -20.41 -12.99 -10.59
N LEU A 25 -20.92 -12.49 -9.46
CA LEU A 25 -21.86 -13.25 -8.61
C LEU A 25 -23.17 -13.56 -9.32
N ASP A 26 -23.75 -12.58 -10.02
CA ASP A 26 -25.00 -12.74 -10.75
C ASP A 26 -24.81 -13.69 -11.94
N GLN A 27 -23.67 -13.62 -12.63
CA GLN A 27 -23.31 -14.54 -13.71
C GLN A 27 -23.15 -15.98 -13.21
N HIS A 28 -22.38 -16.21 -12.14
CA HIS A 28 -22.24 -17.55 -11.56
C HIS A 28 -23.56 -18.12 -11.01
N ALA A 29 -24.43 -17.27 -10.45
CA ALA A 29 -25.75 -17.70 -10.03
C ALA A 29 -26.62 -18.08 -11.24
N ALA A 30 -26.53 -17.36 -12.36
CA ALA A 30 -27.23 -17.68 -13.60
C ALA A 30 -26.77 -19.02 -14.21
N ASP A 31 -25.46 -19.26 -14.24
CA ASP A 31 -24.89 -20.53 -14.73
C ASP A 31 -25.35 -21.72 -13.88
N LEU A 32 -25.33 -21.58 -12.54
CA LEU A 32 -25.83 -22.61 -11.64
C LEU A 32 -27.34 -22.84 -11.77
N MET A 33 -28.12 -21.80 -12.06
CA MET A 33 -29.55 -21.95 -12.37
C MET A 33 -29.76 -22.66 -13.72
N ALA A 34 -28.91 -22.41 -14.71
CA ALA A 34 -28.93 -23.11 -16.00
C ALA A 34 -28.58 -24.60 -15.86
N ASP A 35 -27.68 -24.94 -14.93
CA ASP A 35 -27.35 -26.31 -14.54
C ASP A 35 -28.43 -27.00 -13.67
N GLY A 36 -29.56 -26.32 -13.43
CA GLY A 36 -30.73 -26.89 -12.76
C GLY A 36 -30.79 -26.70 -11.25
N HIS A 37 -29.88 -25.90 -10.66
CA HIS A 37 -29.96 -25.58 -9.24
C HIS A 37 -31.09 -24.58 -8.94
N GLY A 38 -31.77 -24.77 -7.81
CA GLY A 38 -32.78 -23.82 -7.34
C GLY A 38 -32.19 -22.42 -7.10
N PRO A 39 -32.95 -21.34 -7.35
CA PRO A 39 -32.44 -19.96 -7.36
C PRO A 39 -31.78 -19.52 -6.04
N GLU A 40 -32.30 -20.00 -4.90
CA GLU A 40 -31.71 -19.76 -3.58
C GLU A 40 -30.39 -20.51 -3.36
N GLN A 41 -30.27 -21.73 -3.88
CA GLN A 41 -29.05 -22.54 -3.75
C GLN A 41 -27.94 -22.02 -4.67
N ALA A 42 -28.30 -21.63 -5.90
CA ALA A 42 -27.38 -21.03 -6.87
C ALA A 42 -26.75 -19.73 -6.33
N ARG A 43 -27.57 -18.83 -5.77
CA ARG A 43 -27.08 -17.58 -5.15
C ARG A 43 -26.19 -17.83 -3.94
N ARG A 44 -26.53 -18.82 -3.10
CA ARG A 44 -25.74 -19.17 -1.92
C ARG A 44 -24.40 -19.79 -2.30
N ALA A 45 -24.39 -20.69 -3.28
CA ALA A 45 -23.19 -21.32 -3.81
C ALA A 45 -22.27 -20.30 -4.49
N ALA A 46 -22.81 -19.39 -5.31
CA ALA A 46 -22.06 -18.31 -5.93
C ALA A 46 -21.39 -17.40 -4.89
N ARG A 47 -22.10 -17.02 -3.81
CA ARG A 47 -21.54 -16.22 -2.72
C ARG A 47 -20.43 -16.93 -1.93
N LEU A 48 -20.53 -18.25 -1.77
CA LEU A 48 -19.51 -19.05 -1.09
C LEU A 48 -18.27 -19.28 -1.96
N ALA A 49 -18.46 -19.46 -3.28
CA ALA A 49 -17.38 -19.72 -4.23
C ALA A 49 -16.52 -18.49 -4.51
N LEU A 50 -17.13 -17.30 -4.62
CA LEU A 50 -16.39 -16.07 -4.93
C LEU A 50 -15.66 -15.47 -3.72
N GLY A 51 -16.01 -15.88 -2.50
CA GLY A 51 -15.55 -15.23 -1.28
C GLY A 51 -16.15 -13.83 -1.11
N GLY A 52 -16.25 -13.35 0.13
CA GLY A 52 -16.88 -12.07 0.40
C GLY A 52 -16.11 -10.90 -0.24
N PRO A 53 -16.78 -9.87 -0.80
CA PRO A 53 -16.13 -8.65 -1.34
C PRO A 53 -15.12 -8.02 -0.38
N GLN A 54 -15.34 -8.18 0.92
CA GLN A 54 -14.44 -7.76 1.98
C GLN A 54 -13.05 -8.41 1.89
N GLN A 55 -12.94 -9.70 1.56
CA GLN A 55 -11.67 -10.42 1.54
C GLN A 55 -10.79 -10.00 0.36
N VAL A 56 -11.40 -9.75 -0.80
CA VAL A 56 -10.70 -9.20 -1.98
C VAL A 56 -10.28 -7.76 -1.72
N LYS A 57 -11.11 -6.97 -1.03
CA LYS A 57 -10.74 -5.62 -0.57
C LYS A 57 -9.59 -5.64 0.44
N GLU A 58 -9.57 -6.57 1.39
CA GLU A 58 -8.49 -6.72 2.37
C GLU A 58 -7.17 -7.15 1.71
N ALA A 59 -7.22 -8.14 0.80
CA ALA A 59 -6.05 -8.55 0.02
C ALA A 59 -5.52 -7.41 -0.86
N CYS A 60 -6.41 -6.64 -1.51
CA CYS A 60 -6.01 -5.49 -2.32
C CYS A 60 -5.52 -4.31 -1.47
N ARG A 61 -6.02 -4.18 -0.23
CA ARG A 61 -5.58 -3.19 0.77
C ARG A 61 -4.17 -3.49 1.28
N ASP A 62 -3.78 -4.75 1.39
CA ASP A 62 -2.41 -5.14 1.77
C ASP A 62 -1.39 -4.93 0.64
N VAL A 63 -1.81 -5.00 -0.62
CA VAL A 63 -0.91 -4.88 -1.79
C VAL A 63 -0.74 -3.42 -2.25
N HIS A 64 -1.74 -2.54 -2.07
CA HIS A 64 -1.70 -1.17 -2.58
C HIS A 64 -0.90 -0.19 -1.69
N GLY A 65 0.44 -0.30 -1.70
CA GLY A 65 1.46 0.78 -1.63
C GLY A 65 1.48 1.79 -0.48
N ALA A 66 0.43 1.87 0.36
CA ALA A 66 0.37 2.74 1.53
C ALA A 66 1.09 2.10 2.72
N ARG A 67 1.03 0.77 2.83
CA ARG A 67 1.70 0.00 3.88
C ARG A 67 3.23 0.11 3.80
N TRP A 68 3.80 0.00 2.60
CA TRP A 68 5.26 0.22 2.43
C TRP A 68 5.71 1.63 2.84
N LEU A 69 4.87 2.65 2.61
CA LEU A 69 5.18 4.02 3.01
C LEU A 69 5.05 4.23 4.52
N ASP A 70 4.04 3.62 5.15
CA ASP A 70 3.86 3.61 6.61
C ASP A 70 4.96 2.79 7.31
N ASP A 71 5.38 1.66 6.73
CA ASP A 71 6.46 0.81 7.22
C ASP A 71 7.80 1.56 7.13
N LEU A 72 8.09 2.20 5.99
CA LEU A 72 9.25 3.08 5.83
C LEU A 72 9.24 4.23 6.85
N TRP A 73 8.09 4.86 7.07
CA TRP A 73 7.99 5.95 8.04
C TRP A 73 8.20 5.46 9.47
N HIS A 74 7.68 4.27 9.81
CA HIS A 74 7.94 3.63 11.08
C HIS A 74 9.41 3.31 11.27
N ASP A 75 10.06 2.71 10.27
CA ASP A 75 11.48 2.37 10.31
C ASP A 75 12.35 3.60 10.44
N VAL A 76 12.08 4.67 9.67
CA VAL A 76 12.80 5.95 9.77
C VAL A 76 12.62 6.56 11.17
N ARG A 77 11.38 6.60 11.69
CA ARG A 77 11.11 7.14 13.03
C ARG A 77 11.79 6.33 14.11
N TYR A 78 11.79 5.01 13.97
CA TYR A 78 12.45 4.10 14.90
C TYR A 78 13.97 4.26 14.86
N ALA A 79 14.56 4.33 13.67
CA ALA A 79 15.99 4.59 13.47
C ALA A 79 16.41 5.93 14.08
N LEU A 80 15.65 7.01 13.83
CA LEU A 80 15.89 8.33 14.43
C LEU A 80 15.79 8.31 15.95
N ARG A 81 14.79 7.63 16.50
CA ARG A 81 14.62 7.48 17.96
C ARG A 81 15.77 6.67 18.58
N THR A 82 16.25 5.65 17.87
CA THR A 82 17.38 4.81 18.29
C THR A 82 18.69 5.59 18.24
N LEU A 83 18.88 6.43 17.22
CA LEU A 83 20.00 7.38 17.14
C LEU A 83 19.99 8.36 18.32
N GLY A 84 18.82 8.89 18.69
CA GLY A 84 18.67 9.77 19.86
C GLY A 84 18.92 9.07 21.21
N HIS A 85 18.73 7.76 21.29
CA HIS A 85 19.00 6.98 22.50
C HIS A 85 20.49 6.62 22.68
N ARG A 86 21.27 6.65 21.59
CA ARG A 86 22.72 6.39 21.59
C ARG A 86 23.49 7.54 20.93
N PRO A 87 23.58 8.71 21.60
CA PRO A 87 24.11 9.94 21.01
C PRO A 87 25.57 9.82 20.56
N GLY A 88 26.39 9.00 21.22
CA GLY A 88 27.79 8.78 20.81
C GLY A 88 27.95 8.13 19.44
N PHE A 89 27.13 7.11 19.14
CA PHE A 89 27.16 6.44 17.83
C PHE A 89 26.64 7.38 16.72
N ALA A 90 25.57 8.12 17.01
CA ALA A 90 25.01 9.11 16.09
C ALA A 90 26.02 10.21 15.74
N ALA A 91 26.76 10.72 16.73
CA ALA A 91 27.77 11.76 16.52
C ALA A 91 28.92 11.29 15.63
N VAL A 92 29.42 10.07 15.83
CA VAL A 92 30.48 9.50 14.98
C VAL A 92 29.97 9.33 13.54
N LEU A 93 28.80 8.73 13.35
CA LEU A 93 28.17 8.56 12.03
C LEU A 93 27.99 9.89 11.30
N LEU A 94 27.38 10.87 11.97
CA LEU A 94 27.16 12.21 11.41
C LEU A 94 28.47 12.92 11.11
N GLY A 95 29.48 12.80 11.98
CA GLY A 95 30.80 13.38 11.78
C GLY A 95 31.52 12.79 10.56
N THR A 96 31.51 11.46 10.42
CA THR A 96 32.08 10.79 9.24
C THR A 96 31.35 11.20 7.96
N LEU A 97 30.02 11.25 7.99
CA LEU A 97 29.21 11.64 6.83
C LEU A 97 29.46 13.11 6.44
N ALA A 98 29.46 14.00 7.43
CA ALA A 98 29.73 15.42 7.23
C ALA A 98 31.14 15.68 6.70
N LEU A 99 32.15 14.94 7.18
CA LEU A 99 33.51 15.04 6.68
C LEU A 99 33.62 14.58 5.22
N GLY A 100 33.01 13.45 4.85
CA GLY A 100 33.01 12.97 3.47
C GLY A 100 32.31 13.92 2.50
N ILE A 101 31.10 14.37 2.86
CA ILE A 101 30.32 15.33 2.06
C ILE A 101 31.03 16.68 2.01
N GLY A 102 31.56 17.17 3.14
CA GLY A 102 32.27 18.44 3.21
C GLY A 102 33.56 18.43 2.40
N ALA A 103 34.37 17.38 2.51
CA ALA A 103 35.61 17.24 1.76
C ALA A 103 35.37 17.22 0.25
N THR A 104 34.39 16.43 -0.21
CA THR A 104 34.01 16.39 -1.63
C THR A 104 33.45 17.73 -2.09
N THR A 105 32.57 18.35 -1.32
CA THR A 105 32.01 19.68 -1.64
C THR A 105 33.11 20.74 -1.76
N VAL A 106 34.01 20.82 -0.78
CA VAL A 106 35.14 21.77 -0.78
C VAL A 106 36.04 21.52 -1.99
N MET A 107 36.35 20.26 -2.30
CA MET A 107 37.17 19.93 -3.47
C MET A 107 36.53 20.43 -4.77
N PHE A 108 35.22 20.21 -4.94
CA PHE A 108 34.48 20.70 -6.11
C PHE A 108 34.41 22.23 -6.17
N THR A 109 34.19 22.90 -5.03
CA THR A 109 34.18 24.36 -4.93
C THR A 109 35.54 24.98 -5.22
N VAL A 110 36.64 24.35 -4.81
CA VAL A 110 38.00 24.86 -5.07
C VAL A 110 38.42 24.65 -6.52
N ILE A 111 37.94 23.58 -7.18
CA ILE A 111 38.33 23.25 -8.56
C ILE A 111 37.45 23.94 -9.61
N ASN A 112 36.15 24.09 -9.34
CA ASN A 112 35.19 24.68 -10.29
C ASN A 112 34.68 26.07 -9.86
N GLY A 113 35.21 26.62 -8.77
CA GLY A 113 34.89 27.95 -8.28
C GLY A 113 35.87 29.00 -8.75
#